data_AF-A0A1M6Y185-F1
#
_entry.id   AF-A0A1M6Y185-F1
#
_cell.length_a   1.000
_cell.length_b   1.000
_cell.length_c   1.000
_cell.angle_alpha   90.00
_cell.angle_beta   90.00
_cell.angle_gamma   90.00
#
_symmetry.space_group_name_H-M   'P 1'
#
loop_
_entity.id
_entity.type
_entity.pdbx_description
1 polymer ?
#
loop_
_entity_poly.entity_id
_entity_poly.type
_entity_poly.pdbx_seq_one_letter_code
_entity_poly.pdbx_strand_id
1 'polypeptide(L)'
;MSGPLTGVRVVELAGIGPGPHAATILADLGADVVRVERPGGAADSADPVLRGRRRVVADLKAPDGRDTVLRLVEHAHVLIEGSGRVSPNGSASAPTTAWRATERWSTRG
;
A
#
# COMPACT_ATOMS: atom_id res chain seq x y z
N MET A 1 -16.41 -11.37 1.27
CA MET A 1 -16.19 -11.70 2.69
C MET A 1 -16.89 -10.64 3.52
N SER A 2 -17.60 -11.02 4.58
CA SER A 2 -18.29 -10.11 5.49
C SER A 2 -17.40 -9.81 6.69
N GLY A 3 -17.30 -8.54 7.06
CA GLY A 3 -16.52 -8.08 8.21
C GLY A 3 -16.75 -6.59 8.49
N PRO A 4 -16.28 -6.07 9.64
CA PRO A 4 -16.54 -4.68 10.04
C PRO A 4 -15.97 -3.64 9.07
N LEU A 5 -15.00 -4.00 8.21
CA LEU A 5 -14.44 -3.11 7.18
C LEU A 5 -14.96 -3.41 5.77
N THR A 6 -16.10 -4.09 5.65
CA THR A 6 -16.74 -4.32 4.33
C THR A 6 -16.98 -2.99 3.62
N GLY A 7 -16.55 -2.88 2.36
CA GLY A 7 -16.65 -1.64 1.57
C GLY A 7 -15.47 -0.68 1.75
N VAL A 8 -14.57 -0.93 2.69
CA VAL A 8 -13.32 -0.16 2.82
C VAL A 8 -12.32 -0.63 1.77
N ARG A 9 -11.74 0.31 1.01
CA ARG A 9 -10.70 0.06 0.01
C ARG A 9 -9.36 0.56 0.52
N VAL A 10 -8.32 -0.26 0.44
CA VAL A 10 -6.98 0.05 0.94
C VAL A 10 -5.98 -0.17 -0.17
N VAL A 11 -5.10 0.81 -0.39
CA VAL A 11 -3.92 0.65 -1.23
C VAL A 11 -2.70 0.57 -0.32
N GLU A 12 -1.89 -0.46 -0.49
CA GLU A 12 -0.64 -0.64 0.23
C GLU A 12 0.53 -0.56 -0.75
N LEU A 13 1.46 0.36 -0.53
CA LEU A 13 2.73 0.37 -1.26
C LEU A 13 3.69 -0.62 -0.61
N ALA A 14 4.20 -1.58 -1.38
CA ALA A 14 5.08 -2.61 -0.86
C ALA A 14 6.30 -1.98 -0.14
N GLY A 15 6.49 -2.35 1.11
CA GLY A 15 7.59 -1.89 1.96
C GLY A 15 7.96 -2.96 2.98
N ILE A 16 9.05 -2.70 3.69
CA ILE A 16 9.53 -3.52 4.81
C ILE A 16 9.15 -2.78 6.10
N GLY A 17 8.60 -3.49 7.10
CA GLY A 17 8.21 -2.90 8.39
C GLY A 17 6.81 -3.34 8.84
N PRO A 18 6.14 -2.59 9.73
CA PRO A 18 4.83 -2.98 10.26
C PRO A 18 3.67 -2.79 9.25
N GLY A 19 3.91 -2.07 8.14
CA GLY A 19 2.90 -1.77 7.11
C GLY A 19 2.20 -3.02 6.54
N PRO A 20 2.95 -4.04 6.07
CA PRO A 20 2.37 -5.30 5.64
C PRO A 20 1.50 -6.00 6.66
N HIS A 21 1.83 -5.93 7.96
CA HIS A 21 1.01 -6.55 9.00
C HIS A 21 -0.31 -5.78 9.23
N ALA A 22 -0.25 -4.45 9.24
CA ALA A 22 -1.46 -3.61 9.30
C ALA A 22 -2.39 -3.90 8.12
N ALA A 23 -1.85 -3.99 6.90
CA ALA A 23 -2.63 -4.34 5.72
C ALA A 23 -3.26 -5.75 5.80
N THR A 24 -2.59 -6.72 6.44
CA THR A 24 -3.17 -8.04 6.72
C THR A 24 -4.37 -7.93 7.66
N ILE A 25 -4.24 -7.20 8.77
CA ILE A 25 -5.32 -7.04 9.75
C ILE A 25 -6.54 -6.40 9.09
N LEU A 26 -6.35 -5.37 8.26
CA LEU A 26 -7.46 -4.73 7.54
C LEU A 26 -8.14 -5.70 6.56
N ALA A 27 -7.36 -6.51 5.84
CA ALA A 27 -7.90 -7.54 4.96
C ALA A 27 -8.69 -8.61 5.73
N ASP A 28 -8.16 -9.09 6.86
CA ASP A 28 -8.80 -10.06 7.73
C ASP A 28 -10.14 -9.52 8.31
N LEU A 29 -10.23 -8.20 8.52
CA LEU A 29 -11.47 -7.51 8.93
C LEU A 29 -12.43 -7.21 7.76
N GLY A 30 -12.12 -7.65 6.54
CA GLY A 30 -12.99 -7.58 5.37
C GLY A 30 -12.77 -6.39 4.45
N ALA A 31 -11.69 -5.62 4.61
CA ALA A 31 -11.34 -4.57 3.67
C ALA A 31 -10.84 -5.15 2.33
N ASP A 32 -11.12 -4.46 1.23
CA ASP A 32 -10.53 -4.75 -0.08
C ASP A 32 -9.15 -4.10 -0.18
N VAL A 33 -8.12 -4.90 -0.03
CA VAL A 33 -6.73 -4.44 0.02
C VAL A 33 -5.99 -4.81 -1.25
N VAL A 34 -5.41 -3.81 -1.91
CA VAL A 34 -4.52 -3.96 -3.07
C VAL A 34 -3.11 -3.56 -2.67
N ARG A 35 -2.17 -4.52 -2.76
CA ARG A 35 -0.73 -4.28 -2.61
C ARG A 35 -0.11 -3.94 -3.95
N VAL A 36 0.56 -2.80 -4.03
CA VAL A 36 1.38 -2.38 -5.16
C VAL A 36 2.82 -2.82 -4.94
N GLU A 37 3.27 -3.77 -5.73
CA GLU A 37 4.62 -4.30 -5.72
C GLU A 37 5.50 -3.55 -6.73
N ARG A 38 6.79 -3.38 -6.37
CA ARG A 38 7.77 -2.80 -7.28
C ARG A 38 8.22 -3.88 -8.28
N PRO A 39 8.52 -3.54 -9.54
CA PRO A 39 9.11 -4.48 -10.48
C PRO A 39 10.41 -5.07 -9.91
N GLY A 40 10.58 -6.38 -10.06
CA GLY A 40 11.72 -7.10 -9.49
C GLY A 40 11.69 -7.27 -7.96
N GLY A 41 10.60 -6.87 -7.30
CA GLY A 41 10.38 -7.13 -5.88
C GLY A 41 10.12 -8.63 -5.64
N ALA A 42 10.92 -9.24 -4.77
CA ALA A 42 10.79 -10.65 -4.38
C ALA A 42 9.86 -10.82 -3.17
N ALA A 43 8.59 -10.43 -3.31
CA ALA A 43 7.60 -10.78 -2.29
C ALA A 43 7.26 -12.27 -2.43
N ASP A 44 7.63 -13.07 -1.44
CA ASP A 44 7.28 -14.49 -1.43
C ASP A 44 5.75 -14.64 -1.44
N SER A 45 5.24 -15.40 -2.39
CA SER A 45 3.81 -15.69 -2.46
C SER A 45 3.35 -16.56 -1.28
N ALA A 46 4.28 -17.29 -0.65
CA ALA A 46 4.05 -18.07 0.56
C ALA A 46 4.15 -17.26 1.86
N ASP A 47 4.51 -15.96 1.81
CA ASP A 47 4.57 -15.13 3.01
C ASP A 47 3.17 -15.05 3.67
N PRO A 48 2.99 -15.61 4.88
CA PRO A 48 1.70 -15.66 5.55
C PRO A 48 1.18 -14.27 5.92
N VAL A 49 2.07 -13.27 6.03
CA VAL A 49 1.67 -11.88 6.23
C VAL A 49 0.89 -11.42 5.01
N LEU A 50 1.27 -11.77 3.78
CA LEU A 50 0.69 -11.27 2.53
C LEU A 50 -0.66 -11.87 2.11
N ARG A 51 -1.27 -12.73 2.94
CA ARG A 51 -2.60 -13.31 2.69
C ARG A 51 -3.71 -12.25 2.58
N GLY A 52 -4.84 -12.65 1.98
CA GLY A 52 -6.08 -11.86 1.97
C GLY A 52 -6.08 -10.63 1.07
N ARG A 53 -5.01 -10.43 0.28
CA ARG A 53 -4.79 -9.19 -0.49
C ARG A 53 -4.61 -9.49 -1.97
N ARG A 54 -5.12 -8.58 -2.82
CA ARG A 54 -4.81 -8.55 -4.25
C ARG A 54 -3.46 -7.87 -4.47
N ARG A 55 -2.75 -8.26 -5.53
CA ARG A 55 -1.40 -7.75 -5.84
C ARG A 55 -1.37 -7.21 -7.26
N VAL A 56 -0.67 -6.09 -7.44
CA VAL A 56 -0.39 -5.50 -8.75
C VAL A 56 1.07 -5.03 -8.78
N VAL A 57 1.74 -5.16 -9.91
CA VAL A 57 3.10 -4.63 -10.08
C VAL A 57 3.02 -3.28 -10.79
N ALA A 58 3.67 -2.26 -10.25
CA ALA A 58 3.78 -0.95 -10.90
C ALA A 58 5.12 -0.27 -10.58
N ASP A 59 5.77 0.30 -11.60
CA ASP A 59 6.97 1.11 -11.41
C ASP A 59 6.60 2.57 -11.14
N LEU A 60 6.74 3.03 -9.89
CA LEU A 60 6.50 4.43 -9.53
C LEU A 60 7.54 5.41 -10.14
N LYS A 61 8.61 4.93 -10.77
CA LYS A 61 9.55 5.76 -11.52
C LYS A 61 9.05 6.05 -12.95
N ALA A 62 8.24 5.15 -13.51
CA ALA A 62 7.66 5.30 -14.83
C ALA A 62 6.36 6.12 -14.78
N PRO A 63 6.09 7.01 -15.75
CA PRO A 63 4.82 7.76 -15.82
C PRO A 63 3.59 6.86 -15.72
N ASP A 64 3.51 5.81 -16.55
CA ASP A 64 2.37 4.91 -16.60
C ASP A 64 2.15 4.14 -15.28
N GLY A 65 3.24 3.82 -14.58
CA GLY A 65 3.19 3.17 -13.28
C GLY A 65 2.69 4.12 -12.19
N ARG A 66 3.08 5.40 -12.24
CA ARG A 66 2.49 6.43 -11.36
C ARG A 66 1.01 6.60 -11.64
N ASP A 67 0.61 6.73 -12.89
CA ASP A 67 -0.80 6.94 -13.27
C ASP A 67 -1.68 5.76 -12.84
N THR A 68 -1.17 4.54 -12.98
CA THR A 68 -1.84 3.33 -12.49
C THR A 68 -2.08 3.39 -10.99
N VAL A 69 -1.07 3.76 -10.20
CA VAL A 69 -1.19 3.84 -8.73
C VAL A 69 -2.06 5.01 -8.32
N LEU A 70 -1.97 6.16 -9.00
CA LEU A 70 -2.83 7.31 -8.73
C LEU A 70 -4.31 6.98 -8.93
N ARG A 71 -4.66 6.23 -9.99
CA ARG A 71 -6.04 5.74 -10.19
C ARG A 71 -6.51 4.79 -9.09
N LEU A 72 -5.63 3.94 -8.56
CA LEU A 72 -5.98 3.08 -7.43
C LEU A 72 -6.22 3.90 -6.17
N VAL A 73 -5.35 4.87 -5.90
CA VAL A 73 -5.42 5.75 -4.73
C VAL A 73 -6.64 6.67 -4.79
N GLU A 74 -7.03 7.13 -5.98
CA GLU A 74 -8.22 7.98 -6.19
C GLU A 74 -9.50 7.34 -5.63
N HIS A 75 -9.59 6.01 -5.66
CA HIS A 75 -10.72 5.26 -5.13
C HIS A 75 -10.46 4.66 -3.74
N ALA A 76 -9.25 4.73 -3.21
CA ALA A 76 -8.91 4.16 -1.92
C ALA A 76 -9.45 5.03 -0.78
N HIS A 77 -9.84 4.37 0.33
CA HIS A 77 -10.13 5.06 1.58
C HIS A 77 -8.90 5.19 2.48
N VAL A 78 -7.95 4.26 2.33
CA VAL A 78 -6.71 4.23 3.11
C VAL A 78 -5.53 3.98 2.17
N LEU A 79 -4.47 4.74 2.33
CA LEU A 79 -3.17 4.49 1.73
C LEU A 79 -2.18 4.10 2.82
N ILE A 80 -1.58 2.92 2.70
CA ILE A 80 -0.50 2.43 3.58
C ILE A 80 0.83 2.60 2.84
N GLU A 81 1.70 3.40 3.42
CA GLU A 81 3.06 3.65 2.97
C GLU A 81 4.03 3.37 4.11
N GLY A 82 5.02 2.50 3.86
CA GLY A 82 6.15 2.29 4.76
C GLY A 82 7.43 2.83 4.11
N SER A 83 8.09 3.78 4.74
CA SER A 83 9.33 4.44 4.26
C SER A 83 10.58 3.56 4.28
N GLY A 84 10.44 2.26 4.57
CA GLY A 84 11.55 1.30 4.60
C GLY A 84 12.07 0.93 3.21
N ARG A 85 12.85 1.82 2.58
CA ARG A 85 13.91 1.37 1.69
C ARG A 85 15.05 0.90 2.59
N VAL A 86 15.40 -0.40 2.54
CA VAL A 86 16.72 -0.80 2.99
C VAL A 86 17.69 -0.22 1.94
N SER A 87 18.47 0.77 2.33
CA SER A 87 19.65 1.11 1.56
C SER A 87 20.56 -0.13 1.55
N PRO A 88 21.31 -0.44 0.48
CA PRO A 88 22.23 -1.59 0.44
C PRO A 88 23.26 -1.62 1.60
N ASN A 89 23.35 -0.53 2.37
CA ASN A 89 24.20 -0.24 3.52
C ASN A 89 23.43 -0.20 4.87
N GLY A 90 22.18 -0.69 4.94
CA GLY A 90 21.50 -1.02 6.20
C GLY A 90 20.84 0.13 6.96
N SER A 91 20.90 1.39 6.49
CA SER A 91 20.16 2.50 7.09
C SER A 91 18.78 2.66 6.46
N ALA A 92 17.75 2.77 7.29
CA ALA A 92 16.42 3.22 6.88
C ALA A 92 16.50 4.72 6.60
N SER A 93 16.24 5.16 5.36
CA SER A 93 16.17 6.58 5.04
C SER A 93 14.90 7.20 5.62
N ALA A 94 15.03 8.28 6.39
CA ALA A 94 13.91 9.07 6.91
C ALA A 94 13.02 9.64 5.77
N PRO A 95 11.71 9.88 6.03
CA PRO A 95 10.75 10.25 4.98
C PRO A 95 10.99 11.67 4.46
N THR A 96 11.35 11.82 3.18
CA THR A 96 11.54 13.14 2.54
C THR A 96 10.31 13.65 1.79
N THR A 97 9.14 13.02 1.87
CA THR A 97 7.97 13.54 1.16
C THR A 97 6.69 13.29 1.94
N ALA A 98 6.65 13.86 3.14
CA ALA A 98 5.43 13.97 3.90
C ALA A 98 4.49 14.98 3.21
N TRP A 99 3.25 14.53 3.01
CA TRP A 99 1.99 15.28 2.99
C TRP A 99 1.78 16.38 1.92
N ARG A 100 1.09 16.04 0.82
CA ARG A 100 0.18 16.97 0.10
C ARG A 100 -1.17 16.33 -0.27
N ALA A 101 -1.46 15.11 0.19
CA ALA A 101 -2.70 14.39 -0.15
C ALA A 101 -3.83 14.55 0.89
N THR A 102 -3.52 15.02 2.11
CA THR A 102 -4.49 15.10 3.22
C THR A 102 -5.42 16.31 3.17
N GLU A 103 -5.19 17.30 2.31
CA GLU A 103 -6.05 18.49 2.21
C GLU A 103 -7.37 18.27 1.43
N ARG A 104 -7.51 17.15 0.71
CA ARG A 104 -8.72 16.87 -0.10
C ARG A 104 -9.81 16.07 0.60
N TRP A 105 -9.56 15.58 1.81
CA TRP A 105 -10.44 14.63 2.52
C TRP A 105 -11.42 15.27 3.52
N SER A 106 -11.37 16.60 3.72
CA SER A 106 -12.27 17.31 4.64
C SER A 106 -13.66 17.65 4.04
N THR A 107 -13.88 17.44 2.74
CA THR A 107 -15.07 17.98 2.04
C THR A 107 -15.98 16.95 1.39
N ARG A 108 -15.88 15.66 1.73
CA ARG A 108 -16.91 14.68 1.33
C ARG A 108 -17.47 14.02 2.57
N GLY A 109 -18.62 14.54 3.00
CA GLY A 109 -19.51 13.89 3.95
C GLY A 109 -20.24 12.70 3.36
#